data_AF-A0A8X6VVK5-F1
#
_entry.id   AF-A0A8X6VVK5-F1
#
_cell.length_a   1.000
_cell.length_b   1.000
_cell.length_c   1.000
_cell.angle_alpha   90.00
_cell.angle_beta   90.00
_cell.angle_gamma   90.00
#
_symmetry.space_group_name_H-M   'P 1'
#
loop_
_entity.id
_entity.type
_entity.pdbx_description
1 polymer ?
#
loop_
_entity_poly.entity_id
_entity_poly.type
_entity_poly.pdbx_seq_one_letter_code
_entity_poly.pdbx_strand_id
1 'polypeptide(L)'
;MNTYLDNEHFQERFFVFGHTEHIFGGDQGYIPEITDEILTTARDLELEVDEDDIKELIMGHEDELTTELQEILNEEHQETQQNVSPEQEEDESGPMSTSAIKDLLKKWAGIRVMVLEWHPNQADVSRVGDLYNNNAINYFRKILKKREKQSTLDMFFDTP
;
A
#
# COMPACT_ATOMS: atom_id res chain seq x y z
N MET A 1 -8.97 30.09 -18.79
CA MET A 1 -8.94 28.81 -19.51
C MET A 1 -7.48 28.43 -19.63
N ASN A 2 -7.13 27.24 -19.14
CA ASN A 2 -5.88 26.46 -19.16
C ASN A 2 -4.79 26.85 -20.20
N THR A 3 -3.48 26.63 -20.00
CA THR A 3 -2.79 25.50 -19.33
C THR A 3 -1.26 25.77 -19.21
N TYR A 4 -0.63 25.16 -18.19
CA TYR A 4 0.69 24.45 -18.17
C TYR A 4 1.95 25.12 -18.74
N LEU A 5 2.94 25.43 -17.89
CA LEU A 5 4.15 24.63 -17.57
C LEU A 5 5.15 24.57 -18.73
N ASP A 6 6.32 25.20 -18.56
CA ASP A 6 7.57 24.44 -18.52
C ASP A 6 8.69 25.27 -17.89
N ASN A 7 9.35 24.73 -16.88
CA ASN A 7 10.64 25.23 -16.44
C ASN A 7 11.45 24.03 -15.97
N GLU A 8 12.30 23.59 -16.88
CA GLU A 8 13.36 22.63 -16.67
C GLU A 8 14.23 23.02 -15.46
N HIS A 9 14.31 22.13 -14.48
CA HIS A 9 15.56 21.71 -13.83
C HIS A 9 15.22 20.87 -12.60
N PHE A 10 15.14 19.54 -12.76
CA PHE A 10 15.54 18.62 -11.69
C PHE A 10 15.78 17.22 -12.27
N GLN A 11 16.87 17.07 -13.00
CA GLN A 11 17.55 15.79 -13.18
C GLN A 11 18.77 15.82 -12.26
N GLU A 12 18.73 15.06 -11.17
CA GLU A 12 19.79 14.10 -10.81
C GLU A 12 19.49 13.41 -9.46
N ARG A 13 19.55 12.06 -9.50
CA ARG A 13 19.44 11.05 -8.42
C ARG A 13 18.07 10.38 -8.21
N PHE A 14 17.61 9.72 -9.26
CA PHE A 14 17.05 8.37 -9.12
C PHE A 14 17.78 7.46 -10.11
N PHE A 15 18.79 6.74 -9.62
CA PHE A 15 19.34 5.59 -10.31
C PHE A 15 19.28 4.41 -9.33
N VAL A 16 19.12 3.21 -9.89
CA VAL A 16 18.79 1.92 -9.25
C VAL A 16 17.27 1.81 -9.00
N PHE A 17 16.43 1.34 -9.92
CA PHE A 17 16.56 0.25 -10.88
C PHE A 17 16.04 0.69 -12.26
N GLY A 18 16.87 0.55 -13.28
CA GLY A 18 16.47 0.68 -14.68
C GLY A 18 16.37 -0.71 -15.32
N HIS A 19 15.30 -0.86 -16.11
CA HIS A 19 15.14 -1.81 -17.22
C HIS A 19 14.97 -3.27 -16.77
N THR A 20 13.82 -3.90 -16.92
CA THR A 20 13.02 -4.00 -18.16
C THR A 20 11.53 -4.20 -17.87
N GLU A 21 10.69 -3.23 -18.22
CA GLU A 21 9.30 -3.54 -18.60
C GLU A 21 9.38 -4.11 -20.02
N HIS A 22 9.43 -5.44 -20.13
CA HIS A 22 9.04 -6.12 -21.36
C HIS A 22 7.61 -6.61 -21.14
N ILE A 23 6.67 -5.75 -21.52
CA ILE A 23 5.38 -6.08 -22.13
C ILE A 23 4.70 -7.37 -21.65
N PHE A 24 3.63 -7.16 -20.88
CA PHE A 24 2.47 -8.05 -20.79
C PHE A 24 1.87 -8.22 -22.19
N GLY A 25 2.46 -9.13 -22.97
CA GLY A 25 1.91 -9.69 -24.20
C GLY A 25 1.89 -11.18 -23.99
N GLY A 26 0.72 -11.80 -24.12
CA GLY A 26 0.59 -13.25 -24.07
C GLY A 26 1.51 -13.86 -25.12
N ASP A 27 2.61 -14.44 -24.67
CA ASP A 27 3.59 -15.10 -25.51
C ASP A 27 3.62 -16.56 -25.09
N GLN A 28 2.98 -17.40 -25.90
CA GLN A 28 3.17 -18.85 -25.93
C GLN A 28 4.59 -19.20 -26.45
N GLY A 29 5.61 -18.40 -26.12
CA GLY A 29 6.95 -18.46 -26.68
C GLY A 29 8.00 -19.10 -25.77
N TYR A 30 7.76 -19.16 -24.45
CA TYR A 30 8.78 -19.59 -23.48
C TYR A 30 8.81 -21.10 -23.21
N ILE A 31 7.70 -21.80 -23.41
CA ILE A 31 7.60 -23.24 -23.15
C ILE A 31 8.51 -24.07 -24.08
N PRO A 32 8.54 -23.85 -25.42
CA PRO A 32 9.35 -24.69 -26.31
C PRO A 32 10.87 -24.51 -26.11
N GLU A 33 11.33 -23.30 -25.75
CA GLU A 33 12.77 -23.04 -25.56
C GLU A 33 13.31 -23.75 -24.30
N ILE A 34 12.54 -23.72 -23.21
CA ILE A 34 12.91 -24.36 -21.94
C ILE A 34 12.84 -25.89 -22.08
N THR A 35 11.84 -26.45 -22.78
CA THR A 35 11.75 -27.90 -23.02
C THR A 35 12.93 -28.41 -23.85
N ASP A 36 13.35 -27.66 -24.87
CA ASP A 36 14.47 -28.04 -25.75
C ASP A 36 15.82 -28.02 -25.01
N GLU A 37 16.05 -27.06 -24.12
CA GLU A 37 17.26 -26.99 -23.29
C GLU A 37 17.34 -28.18 -22.31
N ILE A 38 16.22 -28.53 -21.68
CA ILE A 38 16.14 -29.66 -20.74
C ILE A 38 16.36 -30.98 -21.47
N LEU A 39 15.72 -31.19 -22.63
CA LEU A 39 15.91 -32.40 -23.43
C LEU A 39 17.34 -32.56 -23.94
N THR A 40 17.98 -31.46 -24.34
CA THR A 40 19.37 -31.47 -24.78
C THR A 40 20.30 -31.83 -23.62
N THR A 41 20.08 -31.24 -22.44
CA THR A 41 20.85 -31.54 -21.23
C THR A 41 20.64 -32.99 -20.76
N ALA A 42 19.41 -33.50 -20.80
CA ALA A 42 19.08 -34.88 -20.46
C ALA A 42 19.80 -35.87 -21.39
N ARG A 43 19.84 -35.57 -22.69
CA ARG A 43 20.57 -36.37 -23.69
C ARG A 43 22.07 -36.39 -23.43
N ASP A 44 22.67 -35.26 -23.07
CA ASP A 44 24.08 -35.16 -22.72
C ASP A 44 24.43 -35.94 -21.44
N LEU A 45 23.43 -36.13 -20.56
CA LEU A 45 23.53 -36.94 -19.34
C LEU A 45 23.07 -38.41 -19.54
N GLU A 46 22.78 -38.82 -20.78
CA GLU A 46 22.25 -40.14 -21.15
C GLU A 46 20.96 -40.53 -20.37
N LEU A 47 20.15 -39.54 -20.01
CA LEU A 47 18.86 -39.74 -19.34
C LEU A 47 17.74 -39.84 -20.37
N GLU A 48 16.84 -40.82 -20.18
CA GLU A 48 15.59 -40.93 -20.93
C GLU A 48 14.56 -40.02 -20.26
N VAL A 49 14.17 -38.96 -20.96
CA VAL A 49 13.17 -37.99 -20.49
C VAL A 49 12.21 -37.71 -21.64
N ASP A 50 10.92 -37.87 -21.38
CA ASP A 50 9.86 -37.62 -22.34
C ASP A 50 9.47 -36.14 -22.35
N GLU A 51 9.29 -35.58 -23.55
CA GLU A 51 8.94 -34.17 -23.75
C GLU A 51 7.56 -33.83 -23.12
N ASP A 52 6.64 -34.79 -23.17
CA ASP A 52 5.29 -34.63 -22.63
C ASP A 52 5.31 -34.54 -21.09
N ASP A 53 6.18 -35.28 -20.41
CA ASP A 53 6.35 -35.23 -18.95
C ASP A 53 6.90 -33.86 -18.50
N ILE A 54 7.82 -33.27 -19.27
CA ILE A 54 8.38 -31.94 -18.98
C ILE A 54 7.28 -30.88 -19.16
N LYS A 55 6.48 -30.98 -20.22
CA LYS A 55 5.38 -30.04 -20.48
C LYS A 55 4.33 -30.11 -19.37
N GLU A 56 3.94 -31.30 -18.94
CA GLU A 56 2.99 -31.47 -17.82
C GLU A 56 3.53 -30.84 -16.54
N LEU A 57 4.83 -31.01 -16.25
CA LEU A 57 5.47 -30.43 -15.07
C LEU A 57 5.52 -28.90 -15.11
N ILE A 58 5.84 -28.31 -16.27
CA ILE A 58 5.90 -26.86 -16.44
C ILE A 58 4.49 -26.25 -16.33
N MET A 59 3.52 -26.86 -17.01
CA MET A 59 2.13 -26.38 -16.99
C MET A 59 1.50 -26.52 -15.60
N GLY A 60 1.74 -27.62 -14.90
CA GLY A 60 1.22 -27.81 -13.55
C GLY A 60 1.72 -26.76 -12.56
N HIS A 61 2.98 -26.34 -12.69
CA HIS A 61 3.55 -25.29 -11.86
C HIS A 61 3.01 -23.89 -12.21
N GLU A 62 2.68 -23.63 -13.48
CA GLU A 62 2.04 -22.36 -13.88
C GLU A 62 0.61 -22.25 -13.34
N ASP A 63 -0.16 -23.34 -13.35
CA ASP A 63 -1.51 -23.41 -12.81
C ASP A 63 -1.51 -23.28 -11.27
N GLU A 64 -0.59 -23.96 -10.57
CA GLU A 64 -0.42 -23.86 -9.12
C GLU A 64 0.01 -22.45 -8.70
N LEU A 65 1.00 -21.86 -9.39
CA LEU A 65 1.47 -20.50 -9.13
C LEU A 65 0.38 -19.45 -9.41
N THR A 66 -0.43 -19.64 -10.46
CA THR A 66 -1.56 -18.75 -10.78
C THR A 66 -2.65 -18.85 -9.71
N THR A 67 -2.91 -20.06 -9.18
CA THR A 67 -3.90 -20.29 -8.14
C THR A 67 -3.44 -19.71 -6.79
N GLU A 68 -2.20 -19.96 -6.37
CA GLU A 68 -1.64 -19.39 -5.13
C GLU A 68 -1.57 -17.86 -5.19
N LEU A 69 -1.14 -17.28 -6.32
CA LEU A 69 -1.14 -15.83 -6.48
C LEU A 69 -2.55 -15.25 -6.45
N GLN A 70 -3.54 -15.95 -6.99
CA GLN A 70 -4.93 -15.52 -6.94
C GLN A 70 -5.53 -15.64 -5.52
N GLU A 71 -5.13 -16.66 -4.75
CA GLU A 71 -5.48 -16.78 -3.34
C GLU A 71 -4.84 -15.67 -2.49
N ILE A 72 -3.54 -15.39 -2.66
CA ILE A 72 -2.85 -14.28 -1.99
C ILE A 72 -3.48 -12.94 -2.36
N LEU A 73 -3.81 -12.73 -3.65
CA LEU A 73 -4.45 -11.50 -4.09
C LEU A 73 -5.87 -11.38 -3.53
N ASN A 74 -6.61 -12.48 -3.38
CA ASN A 74 -7.90 -12.50 -2.71
C ASN A 74 -7.77 -12.24 -1.21
N GLU A 75 -6.77 -12.80 -0.52
CA GLU A 75 -6.49 -12.54 0.89
C GLU A 75 -6.10 -11.07 1.11
N GLU A 76 -5.22 -10.51 0.26
CA GLU A 76 -4.87 -9.09 0.29
C GLU A 76 -6.11 -8.21 0.02
N HIS A 77 -6.95 -8.57 -0.95
CA HIS A 77 -8.21 -7.85 -1.21
C HIS A 77 -9.21 -8.00 -0.06
N GLN A 78 -9.22 -9.12 0.66
CA GLN A 78 -10.11 -9.36 1.80
C GLN A 78 -9.63 -8.60 3.05
N GLU A 79 -8.32 -8.54 3.30
CA GLU A 79 -7.71 -7.67 4.32
C GLU A 79 -7.87 -6.18 3.98
N THR A 80 -7.81 -5.83 2.69
CA THR A 80 -8.01 -4.45 2.22
C THR A 80 -9.50 -4.07 2.27
N GLN A 81 -10.43 -4.97 1.94
CA GLN A 81 -11.87 -4.70 2.05
C GLN A 81 -12.36 -4.64 3.50
N GLN A 82 -11.72 -5.37 4.43
CA GLN A 82 -11.97 -5.17 5.87
C GLN A 82 -11.44 -3.84 6.41
N ASN A 83 -10.43 -3.24 5.76
CA ASN A 83 -9.86 -1.95 6.16
C ASN A 83 -10.31 -0.76 5.30
N VAL A 84 -11.15 -0.98 4.28
CA VAL A 84 -11.65 0.07 3.37
C VAL A 84 -13.16 -0.09 3.17
N SER A 85 -13.91 0.04 4.26
CA SER A 85 -15.23 0.65 4.17
C SER A 85 -15.12 2.11 4.62
N PRO A 86 -15.44 3.10 3.78
CA PRO A 86 -15.76 4.44 4.24
C PRO A 86 -17.24 4.49 4.67
N GLU A 87 -17.79 3.41 5.21
CA GLU A 87 -18.98 3.53 6.03
C GLU A 87 -18.56 4.03 7.40
N GLN A 88 -19.33 5.00 7.86
CA GLN A 88 -19.21 5.61 9.16
C GLN A 88 -19.00 4.53 10.21
N GLU A 89 -17.79 4.42 10.75
CA GLU A 89 -17.56 3.86 12.08
C GLU A 89 -18.29 4.78 13.07
N GLU A 90 -19.61 4.62 13.15
CA GLU A 90 -20.34 4.84 14.39
C GLU A 90 -19.98 3.68 15.31
N ASP A 91 -18.78 3.80 15.87
CA ASP A 91 -18.34 3.05 17.02
C ASP A 91 -19.46 3.08 18.08
N GLU A 92 -19.81 1.94 18.67
CA GLU A 92 -20.90 1.79 19.65
C GLU A 92 -20.63 2.60 20.95
N SER A 93 -19.44 3.17 21.07
CA SER A 93 -19.12 4.25 22.00
C SER A 93 -19.59 5.59 21.42
N GLY A 94 -20.65 6.18 21.97
CA GLY A 94 -21.15 7.48 21.52
C GLY A 94 -20.04 8.52 21.27
N PRO A 95 -20.23 9.46 20.32
CA PRO A 95 -19.13 10.23 19.72
C PRO A 95 -18.30 10.95 20.78
N MET A 96 -16.99 10.64 20.83
CA MET A 96 -16.04 11.24 21.78
C MET A 96 -16.23 12.76 21.87
N SER A 97 -16.33 13.31 23.08
CA SER A 97 -16.59 14.73 23.29
C SER A 97 -15.49 15.64 22.69
N THR A 98 -15.84 16.86 22.29
CA THR A 98 -14.88 17.81 21.69
C THR A 98 -13.72 18.15 22.64
N SER A 99 -13.97 18.21 23.95
CA SER A 99 -12.93 18.40 24.96
C SER A 99 -11.98 17.21 25.03
N ALA A 100 -12.52 15.98 25.06
CA ALA A 100 -11.70 14.76 25.07
C ALA A 100 -10.81 14.64 23.83
N ILE A 101 -11.32 15.01 22.65
CA ILE A 101 -10.51 15.04 21.42
C ILE A 101 -9.39 16.09 21.54
N LYS A 102 -9.67 17.30 22.03
CA LYS A 102 -8.64 18.33 22.23
C LYS A 102 -7.56 17.88 23.22
N ASP A 103 -7.96 17.23 24.30
CA ASP A 103 -7.03 16.69 25.30
C ASP A 103 -6.16 15.57 24.73
N LEU A 104 -6.73 14.65 23.95
CA LEU A 104 -6.00 13.62 23.22
C LEU A 104 -4.92 14.25 22.32
N LEU A 105 -5.29 15.22 21.49
CA LEU A 105 -4.36 15.90 20.58
C LEU A 105 -3.22 16.60 21.33
N LYS A 106 -3.53 17.21 22.49
CA LYS A 106 -2.53 17.85 23.35
C LYS A 106 -1.57 16.84 23.96
N LYS A 107 -2.08 15.72 24.47
CA LYS A 107 -1.25 14.62 25.03
C LYS A 107 -0.32 14.05 23.97
N TRP A 108 -0.85 13.77 22.78
CA TRP A 108 -0.05 13.28 21.66
C TRP A 108 1.10 14.23 21.29
N ALA A 109 0.82 15.54 21.21
CA ALA A 109 1.86 16.54 20.95
C ALA A 109 2.96 16.52 22.02
N GLY A 110 2.58 16.40 23.30
CA GLY A 110 3.53 16.27 24.40
C GLY A 110 4.39 15.01 24.32
N ILE A 111 3.78 13.86 24.03
CA ILE A 111 4.49 12.59 23.86
C ILE A 111 5.50 12.69 22.71
N ARG A 112 5.11 13.25 21.56
CA ARG A 112 6.05 13.40 20.42
C ARG A 112 7.28 14.21 20.80
N VAL A 113 7.10 15.34 21.47
CA VAL A 113 8.22 16.19 21.90
C VAL A 113 9.14 15.43 22.86
N MET A 114 8.59 14.76 23.86
CA MET A 114 9.38 13.99 24.82
C MET A 114 10.15 12.85 24.15
N VAL A 115 9.51 12.08 23.27
CA VAL A 115 10.20 10.94 22.63
C VAL A 115 11.29 11.45 21.67
N LEU A 116 11.06 12.54 20.94
CA LEU A 116 12.08 13.14 20.06
C LEU A 116 13.28 13.72 20.83
N GLU A 117 13.04 14.27 22.02
CA GLU A 117 14.10 14.85 22.85
C GLU A 117 15.06 13.79 23.42
N TRP A 118 14.52 12.63 23.85
CA TRP A 118 15.29 11.64 24.60
C TRP A 118 15.72 10.41 23.80
N HIS A 119 15.14 10.16 22.63
CA HIS A 119 15.47 8.96 21.85
C HIS A 119 16.75 9.14 21.02
N PRO A 120 17.71 8.20 21.10
CA PRO A 120 19.00 8.32 20.39
C PRO A 120 18.85 8.29 18.86
N ASN A 121 17.83 7.60 18.34
CA ASN A 121 17.51 7.60 16.92
C ASN A 121 16.26 8.46 16.64
N GLN A 122 16.47 9.75 16.40
CA GLN A 122 15.39 10.70 16.14
C GLN A 122 14.69 10.46 14.79
N ALA A 123 15.42 9.93 13.79
CA ALA A 123 14.88 9.68 12.47
C ALA A 123 13.80 8.59 12.49
N ASP A 124 14.06 7.46 13.16
CA ASP A 124 13.07 6.39 13.29
C ASP A 124 11.85 6.83 14.10
N VAL A 125 12.05 7.55 15.20
CA VAL A 125 10.93 8.09 16.01
C VAL A 125 10.10 9.08 15.21
N SER A 126 10.74 9.93 14.41
CA SER A 126 10.02 10.86 13.54
C SER A 126 9.16 10.10 12.54
N ARG A 127 9.71 9.07 11.88
CA ARG A 127 8.99 8.23 10.93
C ARG A 127 7.77 7.55 11.57
N VAL A 128 7.95 6.93 12.74
CA VAL A 128 6.84 6.29 13.48
C VAL A 128 5.80 7.32 13.92
N GLY A 129 6.24 8.50 14.39
CA GLY A 129 5.35 9.58 14.78
C GLY A 129 4.54 10.15 13.61
N ASP A 130 5.12 10.20 12.42
CA ASP A 130 4.43 10.65 11.21
C ASP A 130 3.42 9.61 10.71
N LEU A 131 3.76 8.32 10.78
CA LEU A 131 2.82 7.23 10.50
C LEU A 131 1.60 7.29 11.44
N TYR A 132 1.81 7.41 12.74
CA TYR A 132 0.72 7.54 13.71
C TYR A 132 -0.11 8.81 13.51
N ASN A 133 0.55 9.90 13.10
CA ASN A 133 -0.15 11.14 12.75
C ASN A 133 -1.13 10.95 11.59
N ASN A 134 -0.69 10.24 10.55
CA ASN A 134 -1.47 10.05 9.33
C ASN A 134 -2.64 9.09 9.56
N ASN A 135 -2.39 7.99 10.29
CA ASN A 135 -3.36 6.92 10.48
C ASN A 135 -4.38 7.24 11.58
N ALA A 136 -3.94 7.72 12.75
CA ALA A 136 -4.83 7.92 13.91
C ALA A 136 -5.15 9.39 14.16
N ILE A 137 -4.14 10.26 14.26
CA ILE A 137 -4.36 11.63 14.76
C ILE A 137 -5.10 12.50 13.75
N ASN A 138 -4.88 12.27 12.45
CA ASN A 138 -5.56 13.01 11.40
C ASN A 138 -7.08 12.81 11.43
N TYR A 139 -7.56 11.61 11.80
CA TYR A 139 -8.98 11.33 12.00
C TYR A 139 -9.60 12.29 13.03
N PHE A 140 -8.99 12.40 14.20
CA PHE A 140 -9.44 13.30 15.27
C PHE A 140 -9.40 14.78 14.87
N ARG A 141 -8.36 15.20 14.13
CA ARG A 141 -8.30 16.57 13.57
C ARG A 141 -9.44 16.84 12.59
N LYS A 142 -9.80 15.86 11.75
CA LYS A 142 -10.94 15.97 10.82
C LYS A 142 -12.26 16.11 11.58
N ILE A 143 -12.46 15.35 12.67
CA ILE A 143 -13.67 15.47 13.51
C ILE A 143 -13.78 16.89 14.08
N LEU A 144 -12.71 17.44 14.66
CA LEU A 144 -12.74 18.80 15.21
C LEU A 144 -13.11 19.85 14.15
N LYS A 145 -12.49 19.76 12.96
CA LYS A 145 -12.80 20.67 11.85
C LYS A 145 -14.27 20.57 11.41
N LYS A 146 -14.85 19.37 11.39
CA LYS A 146 -16.26 19.18 11.06
C LYS A 146 -17.16 19.85 12.10
N ARG A 147 -16.90 19.65 13.39
CA ARG A 147 -17.68 20.22 14.50
C ARG A 147 -17.60 21.74 14.57
N GLU A 148 -16.42 22.31 14.30
CA GLU A 148 -16.21 23.75 14.24
C GLU A 148 -17.03 24.41 13.12
N LYS A 149 -17.04 23.78 11.92
CA LYS A 149 -17.87 24.23 10.81
C LYS A 149 -19.36 24.16 11.14
N GLN A 150 -19.82 23.06 11.76
CA GLN A 150 -21.21 22.92 12.16
C GLN A 150 -21.62 24.01 13.14
N SER A 151 -20.85 24.20 14.23
CA SER A 151 -21.10 25.25 15.21
C SER A 151 -21.10 26.66 14.61
N THR A 152 -20.26 26.90 13.60
CA THR A 152 -20.22 28.18 12.90
C THR A 152 -21.48 28.39 12.06
N LEU A 153 -21.91 27.36 11.31
CA LEU A 153 -23.14 27.40 10.52
C LEU A 153 -24.37 27.61 11.41
N ASP A 154 -24.46 26.89 12.52
CA ASP A 154 -25.58 27.02 13.47
C ASP A 154 -25.70 28.48 13.95
N MET A 155 -24.58 29.10 14.36
CA MET A 155 -24.55 30.51 14.76
C MET A 155 -24.98 31.47 13.63
N PHE A 156 -24.61 31.19 12.38
CA PHE A 156 -25.03 32.01 11.24
C PHE A 156 -26.54 31.97 10.99
N PHE A 157 -27.18 30.80 11.13
CA PHE A 157 -28.62 30.65 10.92
C PHE A 157 -29.46 31.03 12.14
N ASP A 158 -28.87 31.02 13.34
CA ASP A 158 -29.53 31.39 14.60
C ASP A 158 -29.47 32.90 14.90
N THR A 159 -28.80 33.70 14.05
CA THR A 159 -28.76 35.17 14.20
C THR A 159 -30.04 35.80 13.60
N PRO A 160 -30.85 36.56 14.37
CA PRO A 160 -32.15 37.09 13.94
C PRO A 160 -32.08 38.21 12.89
#